data_AF-I0HYT7-F1
#
_entry.id   AF-I0HYT7-F1
#
_cell.length_a   1.000
_cell.length_b   1.000
_cell.length_c   1.000
_cell.angle_alpha   90.00
_cell.angle_beta   90.00
_cell.angle_gamma   90.00
#
_symmetry.space_group_name_H-M   'P 1'
#
loop_
_entity.id
_entity.type
_entity.pdbx_description
1 polymer ?
#
loop_
_entity_poly.entity_id
_entity_poly.type
_entity_poly.pdbx_seq_one_letter_code
_entity_poly.pdbx_strand_id
1 'polypeptide(L)'
;MYAFYHSPHTLEEALYLKAKYGEDARALAGATDLLLEIERGVRRRPDGSPPGVIDLTRIPGLASIVENEGTIQLGPLVTHNQCVASPLIVAKAFPLARACWEVGAPQIRNRATVVGNVITASPANDTIAPLLALEAHITVRSLERGERTLPISAFITGFRKVDLAPDELVTAISFPALNERCDGIFIKLGLRRAQAISVVNVAVVVEREAPALDAPLIRATIALGAVAPVVVRASTAESFLVGKTLNEETIVEAARLAIQAASPIDDIRSTAEYRRAMVEVLTARALRQIAAGETRAGWPTQPVMLWGDTNGVWPVARPNGKRLEGADANERRAIVNGRSVTLPGGMTLLDSLRAAGFVGVKEGCAEGECGACTVSLDGMAVMACMVPAERAWGSEIVTVEGLGTRERLHPVQRAFIENGGVQCGYCTPGFLVSAAKLLEERPHPDMAAAAEALTGNFCRCTGYHKILEAVVRAGELQEHTSF
;
A
#
# COMPACT_ATOMS: atom_id res chain seq x y z
N MET A 1 9.48 -10.80 19.45
CA MET A 1 9.48 -9.55 18.66
C MET A 1 8.87 -8.39 19.43
N TYR A 2 7.59 -8.48 19.82
CA TYR A 2 6.89 -7.58 20.74
C TYR A 2 6.69 -8.24 22.10
N ALA A 3 6.32 -7.47 23.12
CA ALA A 3 6.13 -7.98 24.47
C ALA A 3 4.75 -8.59 24.72
N PHE A 4 3.71 -8.18 23.98
CA PHE A 4 2.40 -8.84 23.93
C PHE A 4 1.69 -8.52 22.61
N TYR A 5 0.67 -9.31 22.28
CA TYR A 5 -0.16 -9.14 21.09
C TYR A 5 -1.64 -9.27 21.46
N HIS A 6 -2.44 -8.26 21.12
CA HIS A 6 -3.89 -8.27 21.24
C HIS A 6 -4.52 -8.14 19.86
N SER A 7 -5.60 -8.87 19.61
CA SER A 7 -6.36 -8.84 18.37
C SER A 7 -7.84 -8.59 18.68
N PRO A 8 -8.22 -7.35 19.03
CA PRO A 8 -9.60 -7.01 19.34
C PRO A 8 -10.57 -7.30 18.18
N HIS A 9 -11.84 -7.49 18.53
CA HIS A 9 -12.92 -7.74 17.57
C HIS A 9 -13.84 -6.54 17.35
N THR A 10 -13.76 -5.51 18.20
CA THR A 10 -14.51 -4.26 18.05
C THR A 10 -13.59 -3.05 18.17
N LEU A 11 -14.04 -1.90 17.65
CA LEU A 11 -13.31 -0.65 17.80
C LEU A 11 -13.27 -0.18 19.27
N GLU A 12 -14.35 -0.42 20.01
CA GLU A 12 -14.48 -0.11 21.43
C GLU A 12 -13.46 -0.89 22.27
N GLU A 13 -13.27 -2.18 21.96
CA GLU A 13 -12.22 -3.00 22.60
C GLU A 13 -10.82 -2.47 22.25
N ALA A 14 -10.58 -2.08 21.00
CA ALA A 14 -9.31 -1.50 20.60
C ALA A 14 -9.01 -0.17 21.31
N LEU A 15 -10.02 0.70 21.44
CA LEU A 15 -9.93 1.96 22.18
C LEU A 15 -9.67 1.71 23.68
N TYR A 16 -10.35 0.73 24.28
CA TYR A 16 -10.07 0.31 25.65
C TYR A 16 -8.64 -0.16 25.84
N LEU A 17 -8.14 -1.03 24.95
CA LEU A 17 -6.75 -1.51 24.99
C LEU A 17 -5.76 -0.34 24.80
N LYS A 18 -6.08 0.62 23.94
CA LYS A 18 -5.24 1.78 23.69
C LYS A 18 -5.21 2.73 24.90
N ALA A 19 -6.33 2.95 25.56
CA ALA A 19 -6.40 3.67 26.84
C ALA A 19 -5.64 2.94 27.96
N LYS A 20 -5.81 1.62 28.08
CA LYS A 20 -5.15 0.79 29.08
C LYS A 20 -3.63 0.78 28.96
N TYR A 21 -3.11 0.66 27.74
CA TYR A 21 -1.67 0.49 27.51
C TYR A 21 -0.94 1.77 27.08
N GLY A 22 -1.65 2.79 26.61
CA GLY A 22 -1.05 4.09 26.25
C GLY A 22 0.18 3.96 25.34
N GLU A 23 1.30 4.49 25.81
CA GLU A 23 2.60 4.47 25.11
C GLU A 23 3.28 3.10 25.08
N ASP A 24 2.82 2.13 25.86
CA ASP A 24 3.39 0.77 25.89
C ASP A 24 2.94 -0.10 24.72
N ALA A 25 1.88 0.31 24.02
CA ALA A 25 1.31 -0.41 22.88
C ALA A 25 1.25 0.44 21.60
N ARG A 26 1.43 -0.24 20.45
CA ARG A 26 1.25 0.33 19.12
C ARG A 26 0.08 -0.35 18.44
N ALA A 27 -0.79 0.45 17.83
CA ALA A 27 -1.81 -0.06 16.94
C ALA A 27 -1.15 -0.60 15.66
N LEU A 28 -1.59 -1.75 15.21
CA LEU A 28 -1.10 -2.42 14.01
C LEU A 28 -2.25 -2.56 13.00
N ALA A 29 -1.98 -2.10 11.79
CA ALA A 29 -2.82 -2.31 10.61
C ALA A 29 -2.09 -3.22 9.62
N GLY A 30 -1.50 -2.65 8.57
CA GLY A 30 -0.74 -3.41 7.57
C GLY A 30 0.56 -4.05 8.08
N ALA A 31 1.16 -3.49 9.13
CA ALA A 31 2.46 -3.84 9.72
C ALA A 31 3.70 -3.55 8.84
N THR A 32 3.51 -3.04 7.63
CA THR A 32 4.56 -2.90 6.59
C THR A 32 5.67 -1.89 6.91
N ASP A 33 5.49 -1.05 7.93
CA ASP A 33 6.53 -0.19 8.51
C ASP A 33 6.82 -0.58 9.96
N LEU A 34 5.76 -0.71 10.77
CA LEU A 34 5.85 -0.91 12.21
C LEU A 34 6.67 -2.15 12.60
N LEU A 35 6.55 -3.25 11.85
CA LEU A 35 7.26 -4.49 12.18
C LEU A 35 8.78 -4.31 12.11
N LEU A 36 9.26 -3.65 11.06
CA LEU A 36 10.67 -3.32 10.87
C LEU A 36 11.17 -2.33 11.92
N GLU A 37 10.34 -1.37 12.30
CA GLU A 37 10.70 -0.42 13.36
C GLU A 37 10.82 -1.08 14.74
N ILE A 38 9.98 -2.08 15.03
CA ILE A 38 10.08 -2.87 16.26
C ILE A 38 11.36 -3.72 16.24
N GLU A 39 11.62 -4.41 15.12
CA GLU A 39 12.78 -5.26 14.93
C GLU A 39 14.10 -4.48 15.05
N ARG A 40 14.21 -3.35 14.35
CA ARG A 40 15.37 -2.44 14.39
C ARG A 40 15.50 -1.64 15.69
N GLY A 41 14.52 -1.75 16.57
CA GLY A 41 14.52 -1.05 17.85
C GLY A 41 14.24 0.44 17.84
N VAL A 42 13.69 0.93 16.74
CA VAL A 42 13.20 2.31 16.61
C VAL A 42 11.96 2.53 17.47
N ARG A 43 11.10 1.51 17.62
CA ARG A 43 9.92 1.57 18.50
C ARG A 43 10.16 0.74 19.75
N ARG A 44 10.12 1.43 20.90
CA ARG A 44 10.26 0.89 22.25
C ARG A 44 9.21 1.51 23.18
N ARG A 45 8.98 0.83 24.30
CA ARG A 45 8.28 1.40 25.45
C ARG A 45 9.16 2.44 26.16
N PRO A 46 8.59 3.26 27.06
CA PRO A 46 9.37 4.21 27.87
C PRO A 46 10.51 3.56 28.67
N ASP A 47 10.34 2.30 29.10
CA ASP A 47 11.36 1.52 29.82
C ASP A 47 12.44 0.89 28.91
N GLY A 48 12.38 1.13 27.60
CA GLY A 48 13.32 0.58 26.61
C GLY A 48 13.01 -0.85 26.15
N SER A 49 11.97 -1.50 26.69
CA SER A 49 11.55 -2.84 26.26
C SER A 49 10.75 -2.81 24.94
N PRO A 50 10.60 -3.95 24.24
CA PRO A 50 9.76 -4.02 23.05
C PRO A 50 8.30 -3.62 23.32
N PRO A 51 7.63 -2.90 22.40
CA PRO A 51 6.25 -2.49 22.60
C PRO A 51 5.30 -3.71 22.56
N GLY A 52 4.11 -3.52 23.10
CA GLY A 52 2.96 -4.37 22.79
C GLY A 52 2.32 -3.98 21.47
N VAL A 53 1.53 -4.89 20.90
CA VAL A 53 0.82 -4.72 19.64
C VAL A 53 -0.69 -4.87 19.86
N ILE A 54 -1.48 -3.97 19.27
CA ILE A 54 -2.94 -4.06 19.17
C ILE A 54 -3.28 -4.15 17.67
N ASP A 55 -3.51 -5.35 17.17
CA ASP A 55 -3.83 -5.62 15.77
C ASP A 55 -5.30 -5.36 15.48
N LEU A 56 -5.56 -4.33 14.67
CA LEU A 56 -6.89 -3.89 14.30
C LEU A 56 -7.51 -4.75 13.19
N THR A 57 -6.72 -5.59 12.51
CA THR A 57 -7.11 -6.20 11.24
C THR A 57 -8.20 -7.27 11.31
N ARG A 58 -8.68 -7.60 12.52
CA ARG A 58 -9.84 -8.46 12.76
C ARG A 58 -11.11 -7.70 13.18
N ILE A 59 -11.09 -6.37 13.16
CA ILE A 59 -12.27 -5.58 13.47
C ILE A 59 -13.08 -5.38 12.16
N PRO A 60 -14.36 -5.79 12.13
CA PRO A 60 -15.19 -5.65 10.94
C PRO A 60 -15.51 -4.18 10.64
N GLY A 61 -15.71 -3.87 9.35
CA GLY A 61 -16.16 -2.55 8.89
C GLY A 61 -15.09 -1.45 8.82
N LEU A 62 -13.89 -1.69 9.36
CA LEU A 62 -12.80 -0.68 9.36
C LEU A 62 -12.10 -0.49 7.99
N ALA A 63 -12.41 -1.33 6.99
CA ALA A 63 -11.91 -1.19 5.62
C ALA A 63 -12.98 -0.67 4.65
N SER A 64 -13.82 0.27 5.11
CA SER A 64 -14.90 0.86 4.31
C SER A 64 -14.44 2.09 3.52
N ILE A 65 -14.98 2.24 2.30
CA ILE A 65 -14.85 3.42 1.46
C ILE A 65 -16.26 3.88 1.11
N VAL A 66 -16.67 5.06 1.59
CA VAL A 66 -18.03 5.57 1.41
C VAL A 66 -18.00 7.03 0.97
N GLU A 67 -19.03 7.48 0.26
CA GLU A 67 -19.26 8.89 -0.06
C GLU A 67 -20.59 9.31 0.56
N ASN A 68 -20.58 10.41 1.31
CA ASN A 68 -21.76 11.05 1.86
C ASN A 68 -21.69 12.55 1.55
N GLU A 69 -22.73 13.10 0.93
CA GLU A 69 -22.86 14.55 0.67
C GLU A 69 -21.61 15.17 0.00
N GLY A 70 -21.02 14.46 -0.97
CA GLY A 70 -19.83 14.92 -1.69
C GLY A 70 -18.52 14.82 -0.89
N THR A 71 -18.53 14.17 0.27
CA THR A 71 -17.33 13.85 1.06
C THR A 71 -17.07 12.35 1.01
N ILE A 72 -15.86 11.96 0.60
CA ILE A 72 -15.39 10.58 0.65
C ILE A 72 -14.74 10.32 2.02
N GLN A 73 -15.04 9.17 2.61
CA GLN A 73 -14.44 8.70 3.86
C GLN A 73 -13.79 7.33 3.67
N LEU A 74 -12.56 7.20 4.15
CA LEU A 74 -11.79 5.96 4.22
C LEU A 74 -11.70 5.49 5.67
N GLY A 75 -12.03 4.22 5.92
CA GLY A 75 -11.75 3.56 7.19
C GLY A 75 -10.25 3.28 7.39
N PRO A 76 -9.80 3.02 8.64
CA PRO A 76 -8.39 2.95 8.98
C PRO A 76 -7.66 1.71 8.45
N LEU A 77 -8.42 0.70 8.00
CA LEU A 77 -7.89 -0.51 7.38
C LEU A 77 -8.01 -0.53 5.86
N VAL A 78 -8.45 0.57 5.22
CA VAL A 78 -8.46 0.66 3.77
C VAL A 78 -7.02 0.54 3.26
N THR A 79 -6.77 -0.54 2.54
CA THR A 79 -5.47 -0.85 1.94
C THR A 79 -5.24 -0.04 0.67
N HIS A 80 -3.97 0.09 0.26
CA HIS A 80 -3.67 0.76 -1.00
C HIS A 80 -4.37 0.07 -2.19
N ASN A 81 -4.37 -1.28 -2.27
CA ASN A 81 -5.05 -1.98 -3.37
C ASN A 81 -6.58 -1.80 -3.33
N GLN A 82 -7.20 -1.66 -2.16
CA GLN A 82 -8.63 -1.30 -2.08
C GLN A 82 -8.92 0.09 -2.65
N CYS A 83 -8.02 1.07 -2.48
CA CYS A 83 -8.14 2.37 -3.16
C CYS A 83 -7.96 2.25 -4.68
N VAL A 84 -7.02 1.43 -5.15
CA VAL A 84 -6.79 1.19 -6.59
C VAL A 84 -8.00 0.52 -7.24
N ALA A 85 -8.61 -0.46 -6.56
CA ALA A 85 -9.77 -1.19 -7.05
C ALA A 85 -11.10 -0.42 -6.92
N SER A 86 -11.17 0.61 -6.08
CA SER A 86 -12.42 1.33 -5.81
C SER A 86 -12.84 2.23 -6.97
N PRO A 87 -13.99 1.96 -7.62
CA PRO A 87 -14.50 2.83 -8.68
C PRO A 87 -14.76 4.26 -8.18
N LEU A 88 -15.18 4.40 -6.92
CA LEU A 88 -15.41 5.70 -6.28
C LEU A 88 -14.11 6.51 -6.19
N ILE A 89 -13.01 5.92 -5.71
CA ILE A 89 -11.72 6.61 -5.61
C ILE A 89 -11.14 6.89 -7.01
N VAL A 90 -11.21 5.92 -7.93
CA VAL A 90 -10.74 6.12 -9.30
C VAL A 90 -11.53 7.23 -10.01
N ALA A 91 -12.84 7.35 -9.77
CA ALA A 91 -13.66 8.39 -10.39
C ALA A 91 -13.43 9.76 -9.73
N LYS A 92 -13.53 9.83 -8.39
CA LYS A 92 -13.68 11.09 -7.65
C LYS A 92 -12.49 11.47 -6.77
N ALA A 93 -11.40 10.69 -6.79
CA ALA A 93 -10.16 10.98 -6.08
C ALA A 93 -8.95 10.36 -6.80
N PHE A 94 -8.93 10.47 -8.14
CA PHE A 94 -7.93 9.84 -8.99
C PHE A 94 -6.46 10.05 -8.56
N PRO A 95 -5.98 11.25 -8.13
CA PRO A 95 -4.60 11.38 -7.67
C PRO A 95 -4.26 10.46 -6.48
N LEU A 96 -5.24 10.16 -5.60
CA LEU A 96 -5.07 9.18 -4.53
C LEU A 96 -5.02 7.75 -5.06
N ALA A 97 -5.90 7.38 -6.00
CA ALA A 97 -5.86 6.06 -6.66
C ALA A 97 -4.49 5.82 -7.32
N ARG A 98 -3.99 6.85 -8.04
CA ARG A 98 -2.68 6.81 -8.71
C ARG A 98 -1.53 6.64 -7.72
N ALA A 99 -1.50 7.43 -6.65
CA ALA A 99 -0.48 7.29 -5.62
C ALA A 99 -0.53 5.91 -4.96
N CYS A 100 -1.72 5.42 -4.60
CA CYS A 100 -1.89 4.08 -4.03
C CYS A 100 -1.35 2.98 -4.96
N TRP A 101 -1.58 3.05 -6.27
CA TRP A 101 -1.08 2.08 -7.23
C TRP A 101 0.46 2.05 -7.33
N GLU A 102 1.11 3.18 -7.13
CA GLU A 102 2.58 3.30 -7.20
C GLU A 102 3.29 3.05 -5.85
N VAL A 103 2.54 2.76 -4.77
CA VAL A 103 3.10 2.30 -3.50
C VAL A 103 3.60 0.86 -3.62
N GLY A 104 4.88 0.65 -3.29
CA GLY A 104 5.49 -0.67 -3.15
C GLY A 104 5.27 -1.59 -4.36
N ALA A 105 4.73 -2.77 -4.08
CA ALA A 105 4.27 -3.78 -5.03
C ALA A 105 2.89 -4.32 -4.62
N PRO A 106 2.15 -5.03 -5.49
CA PRO A 106 0.82 -5.54 -5.17
C PRO A 106 0.75 -6.28 -3.82
N GLN A 107 1.75 -7.11 -3.49
CA GLN A 107 1.78 -7.86 -2.22
C GLN A 107 1.85 -6.95 -0.97
N ILE A 108 2.59 -5.85 -1.07
CA ILE A 108 2.67 -4.85 0.02
C ILE A 108 1.36 -4.08 0.09
N ARG A 109 0.78 -3.70 -1.05
CA ARG A 109 -0.49 -2.97 -1.12
C ARG A 109 -1.70 -3.77 -0.63
N ASN A 110 -1.62 -5.10 -0.57
CA ASN A 110 -2.65 -5.96 0.05
C ASN A 110 -2.70 -5.86 1.58
N ARG A 111 -1.68 -5.26 2.19
CA ARG A 111 -1.57 -5.11 3.65
C ARG A 111 -1.44 -3.66 4.07
N ALA A 112 -0.57 -2.90 3.41
CA ALA A 112 -0.31 -1.49 3.72
C ALA A 112 -1.59 -0.66 3.56
N THR A 113 -1.91 0.14 4.59
CA THR A 113 -3.13 0.97 4.65
C THR A 113 -2.81 2.43 4.47
N VAL A 114 -3.76 3.19 3.92
CA VAL A 114 -3.61 4.65 3.74
C VAL A 114 -3.41 5.35 5.08
N VAL A 115 -4.17 4.97 6.11
CA VAL A 115 -3.98 5.50 7.48
C VAL A 115 -2.61 5.12 8.04
N GLY A 116 -2.14 3.89 7.84
CA GLY A 116 -0.80 3.49 8.26
C GLY A 116 0.28 4.35 7.58
N ASN A 117 0.12 4.62 6.29
CA ASN A 117 1.00 5.49 5.51
C ASN A 117 1.03 6.94 6.06
N VAL A 118 -0.12 7.48 6.47
CA VAL A 118 -0.22 8.80 7.12
C VAL A 118 0.41 8.80 8.52
N ILE A 119 0.12 7.80 9.36
CA ILE A 119 0.67 7.68 10.72
C ILE A 119 2.20 7.57 10.70
N THR A 120 2.77 6.86 9.73
CA THR A 120 4.23 6.78 9.54
C THR A 120 4.84 8.16 9.28
N ALA A 121 4.10 9.10 8.68
CA ALA A 121 4.49 10.48 8.46
C ALA A 121 5.88 10.66 7.84
N SER A 122 6.25 9.77 6.91
CA SER A 122 7.46 9.93 6.12
C SER A 122 7.19 10.93 4.99
N PRO A 123 8.08 11.90 4.73
CA PRO A 123 7.91 12.85 3.61
C PRO A 123 7.93 12.17 2.25
N ALA A 124 8.45 10.93 2.16
CA ALA A 124 8.46 10.14 0.93
C ALA A 124 7.24 9.21 0.77
N ASN A 125 6.29 9.24 1.71
CA ASN A 125 5.07 8.45 1.63
C ASN A 125 4.12 9.06 0.58
N ASP A 126 3.82 8.27 -0.45
CA ASP A 126 3.19 8.77 -1.66
C ASP A 126 1.76 9.27 -1.47
N THR A 127 0.98 8.67 -0.57
CA THR A 127 -0.43 9.05 -0.41
C THR A 127 -0.64 10.34 0.39
N ILE A 128 0.39 10.86 1.07
CA ILE A 128 0.28 12.10 1.84
C ILE A 128 0.11 13.31 0.89
N ALA A 129 0.82 13.36 -0.24
CA ALA A 129 0.70 14.44 -1.22
C ALA A 129 -0.72 14.58 -1.80
N PRO A 130 -1.37 13.54 -2.36
CA PRO A 130 -2.74 13.67 -2.85
C PRO A 130 -3.73 13.91 -1.71
N LEU A 131 -3.56 13.36 -0.51
CA LEU A 131 -4.44 13.67 0.63
C LEU A 131 -4.33 15.14 1.04
N LEU A 132 -3.13 15.71 1.04
CA LEU A 132 -2.92 17.14 1.29
C LEU A 132 -3.53 17.99 0.16
N ALA A 133 -3.39 17.56 -1.09
CA ALA A 133 -3.96 18.25 -2.25
C ALA A 133 -5.49 18.21 -2.29
N LEU A 134 -6.08 17.11 -1.79
CA LEU A 134 -7.51 16.91 -1.60
C LEU A 134 -8.05 17.57 -0.32
N GLU A 135 -7.20 18.27 0.46
CA GLU A 135 -7.59 18.94 1.71
C GLU A 135 -8.20 17.97 2.75
N ALA A 136 -7.58 16.80 2.88
CA ALA A 136 -8.07 15.74 3.75
C ALA A 136 -8.06 16.12 5.24
N HIS A 137 -9.03 15.57 5.95
CA HIS A 137 -9.19 15.64 7.39
C HIS A 137 -8.98 14.25 8.01
N ILE A 138 -8.39 14.22 9.19
CA ILE A 138 -8.09 13.02 9.96
C ILE A 138 -9.02 13.00 11.16
N THR A 139 -9.81 11.95 11.34
CA THR A 139 -10.63 11.74 12.53
C THR A 139 -9.91 10.78 13.46
N VAL A 140 -9.73 11.21 14.71
CA VAL A 140 -9.12 10.40 15.76
C VAL A 140 -10.10 10.25 16.92
N ARG A 141 -10.09 9.06 17.54
CA ARG A 141 -10.93 8.72 18.68
C ARG A 141 -10.08 8.23 19.85
N SER A 142 -10.50 8.62 21.04
CA SER A 142 -10.07 8.07 22.33
C SER A 142 -11.30 7.63 23.11
N LEU A 143 -11.15 6.62 23.96
CA LEU A 143 -12.22 6.20 24.85
C LEU A 143 -12.58 7.30 25.86
N GLU A 144 -11.59 8.04 26.35
CA GLU A 144 -11.77 9.03 27.43
C GLU A 144 -12.00 10.45 26.90
N ARG A 145 -11.28 10.85 25.83
CA ARG A 145 -11.37 12.21 25.28
C ARG A 145 -12.44 12.39 24.20
N GLY A 146 -13.06 11.30 23.76
CA GLY A 146 -14.03 11.32 22.67
C GLY A 146 -13.36 11.42 21.29
N GLU A 147 -14.00 12.15 20.38
CA GLU A 147 -13.59 12.25 18.98
C GLU A 147 -13.15 13.68 18.64
N ARG A 148 -12.11 13.79 17.82
CA ARG A 148 -11.70 15.06 17.21
C ARG A 148 -11.31 14.84 15.75
N THR A 149 -11.54 15.87 14.93
CA THR A 149 -11.18 15.89 13.52
C THR A 149 -10.33 17.13 13.24
N LEU A 150 -9.24 16.96 12.50
CA LEU A 150 -8.30 18.03 12.16
C LEU A 150 -7.77 17.86 10.73
N PRO A 151 -7.39 18.94 10.03
CA PRO A 151 -6.79 18.83 8.70
C PRO A 151 -5.47 18.06 8.76
N ILE A 152 -5.14 17.32 7.70
CA ILE A 152 -3.91 16.51 7.62
C ILE A 152 -2.64 17.34 7.82
N SER A 153 -2.66 18.62 7.43
CA SER A 153 -1.56 19.57 7.62
C SER A 153 -1.30 19.90 9.10
N ALA A 154 -2.33 19.85 9.96
CA ALA A 154 -2.17 19.99 11.40
C ALA A 154 -1.85 18.64 12.07
N PHE A 155 -2.32 17.53 11.48
CA PHE A 155 -2.06 16.19 12.01
C PHE A 155 -0.58 15.79 11.85
N ILE A 156 0.07 16.09 10.72
CA ILE A 156 1.49 15.76 10.51
C ILE A 156 2.36 16.91 11.00
N THR A 157 2.97 16.74 12.17
CA THR A 157 3.71 17.81 12.87
C THR A 157 5.21 17.81 12.57
N GLY A 158 5.72 16.77 11.89
CA GLY A 158 7.12 16.68 11.50
C GLY A 158 7.50 15.32 10.91
N PHE A 159 8.79 15.14 10.62
CA PHE A 159 9.32 13.87 10.12
C PHE A 159 8.99 12.73 11.09
N ARG A 160 8.14 11.80 10.64
CA ARG A 160 7.65 10.64 11.41
C ARG A 160 6.98 11.01 12.74
N LYS A 161 6.38 12.20 12.79
CA LYS A 161 5.67 12.76 13.94
C LYS A 161 4.27 13.19 13.54
N VAL A 162 3.30 12.78 14.34
CA VAL A 162 1.89 13.13 14.17
C VAL A 162 1.30 13.60 15.50
N ASP A 163 0.24 14.40 15.43
CA ASP A 163 -0.57 14.80 16.57
C ASP A 163 -1.57 13.68 16.93
N LEU A 164 -1.04 12.62 17.54
CA LEU A 164 -1.80 11.46 18.00
C LEU A 164 -1.36 11.11 19.42
N ALA A 165 -2.26 11.29 20.38
CA ALA A 165 -1.95 11.04 21.78
C ALA A 165 -1.92 9.53 22.11
N PRO A 166 -1.29 9.13 23.23
CA PRO A 166 -1.01 7.71 23.52
C PRO A 166 -2.22 6.78 23.62
N ASP A 167 -3.41 7.30 23.88
CA ASP A 167 -4.68 6.57 23.99
C ASP A 167 -5.58 6.73 22.74
N GLU A 168 -5.11 7.43 21.70
CA GLU A 168 -5.87 7.67 20.47
C GLU A 168 -5.63 6.61 19.38
N LEU A 169 -6.65 6.45 18.54
CA LEU A 169 -6.60 5.75 17.26
C LEU A 169 -7.15 6.65 16.16
N VAL A 170 -6.52 6.63 14.98
CA VAL A 170 -7.14 7.21 13.76
C VAL A 170 -8.25 6.27 13.31
N THR A 171 -9.45 6.82 13.11
CA THR A 171 -10.64 6.03 12.73
C THR A 171 -11.24 6.42 11.39
N ALA A 172 -10.82 7.54 10.80
CA ALA A 172 -11.16 7.87 9.42
C ALA A 172 -10.18 8.87 8.81
N ILE A 173 -10.10 8.84 7.47
CA ILE A 173 -9.63 9.95 6.65
C ILE A 173 -10.81 10.39 5.79
N SER A 174 -11.13 11.68 5.75
CA SER A 174 -12.17 12.22 4.88
C SER A 174 -11.65 13.34 3.98
N PHE A 175 -12.19 13.47 2.78
CA PHE A 175 -11.85 14.54 1.84
C PHE A 175 -13.00 14.80 0.85
N PRO A 176 -13.14 16.03 0.32
CA PRO A 176 -14.09 16.33 -0.73
C PRO A 176 -13.88 15.46 -1.97
N ALA A 177 -14.98 14.96 -2.52
CA ALA A 177 -15.02 14.27 -3.79
C ALA A 177 -14.79 15.26 -4.94
N LEU A 178 -13.92 14.92 -5.89
CA LEU A 178 -13.72 15.71 -7.10
C LEU A 178 -14.99 15.66 -7.96
N ASN A 179 -15.48 16.82 -8.36
CA ASN A 179 -16.61 16.99 -9.27
C ASN A 179 -16.13 17.32 -10.71
N GLU A 180 -17.06 17.58 -11.62
CA GLU A 180 -16.79 17.87 -13.04
C GLU A 180 -15.96 19.14 -13.31
N ARG A 181 -15.83 20.04 -12.32
CA ARG A 181 -14.96 21.24 -12.41
C ARG A 181 -13.57 20.99 -11.85
N CYS A 182 -13.33 19.81 -11.30
CA CYS A 182 -12.09 19.48 -10.62
C CYS A 182 -11.28 18.45 -11.41
N ASP A 183 -9.99 18.74 -11.56
CA ASP A 183 -9.00 17.80 -12.11
C ASP A 183 -7.94 17.51 -11.05
N GLY A 184 -7.48 16.27 -10.99
CA GLY A 184 -6.45 15.85 -10.05
C GLY A 184 -5.44 14.91 -10.68
N ILE A 185 -4.16 15.11 -10.39
CA ILE A 185 -3.06 14.27 -10.87
C ILE A 185 -2.02 14.03 -9.79
N PHE A 186 -1.36 12.87 -9.83
CA PHE A 186 -0.20 12.53 -9.03
C PHE A 186 0.92 12.04 -9.94
N ILE A 187 2.14 12.56 -9.75
CA ILE A 187 3.33 12.14 -10.47
C ILE A 187 4.44 11.80 -9.47
N LYS A 188 5.01 10.59 -9.62
CA LYS A 188 6.15 10.11 -8.85
C LYS A 188 7.40 10.02 -9.70
N LEU A 189 8.50 10.47 -9.13
CA LEU A 189 9.84 10.18 -9.62
C LEU A 189 10.54 9.27 -8.60
N GLY A 190 10.89 8.06 -9.04
CA GLY A 190 11.69 7.10 -8.29
C GLY A 190 12.88 6.60 -9.13
N LEU A 191 13.82 5.89 -8.49
CA LEU A 191 14.99 5.32 -9.17
C LEU A 191 14.69 4.07 -10.02
N ARG A 192 13.48 3.51 -9.85
CA ARG A 192 12.97 2.34 -10.58
C ARG A 192 11.45 2.44 -10.70
N ARG A 193 10.84 1.65 -11.59
CA ARG A 193 9.39 1.73 -11.91
C ARG A 193 8.48 1.27 -10.78
N ALA A 194 8.91 0.32 -9.94
CA ALA A 194 8.12 -0.22 -8.84
C ALA A 194 9.01 -0.52 -7.64
N GLN A 195 8.42 -0.69 -6.44
CA GLN A 195 9.17 -0.80 -5.18
C GLN A 195 10.17 0.35 -4.99
N ALA A 196 9.88 1.55 -5.51
CA ALA A 196 10.75 2.71 -5.40
C ALA A 196 10.23 3.66 -4.33
N ILE A 197 11.11 4.08 -3.44
CA ILE A 197 10.86 5.25 -2.60
C ILE A 197 10.99 6.50 -3.46
N SER A 198 10.06 7.44 -3.31
CA SER A 198 10.04 8.69 -4.06
C SER A 198 11.30 9.52 -3.81
N VAL A 199 11.90 9.98 -4.93
CA VAL A 199 12.90 11.05 -4.97
C VAL A 199 12.18 12.39 -4.89
N VAL A 200 11.12 12.54 -5.69
CA VAL A 200 10.15 13.64 -5.65
C VAL A 200 8.80 13.05 -6.01
N ASN A 201 7.73 13.49 -5.34
CA ASN A 201 6.38 13.31 -5.87
C ASN A 201 5.62 14.64 -5.84
N VAL A 202 4.69 14.81 -6.77
CA VAL A 202 3.87 16.01 -6.93
C VAL A 202 2.42 15.58 -7.08
N ALA A 203 1.54 16.13 -6.26
CA ALA A 203 0.10 16.02 -6.44
C ALA A 203 -0.48 17.41 -6.74
N VAL A 204 -1.30 17.51 -7.78
CA VAL A 204 -2.00 18.74 -8.13
C VAL A 204 -3.49 18.47 -8.18
N VAL A 205 -4.29 19.33 -7.53
CA VAL A 205 -5.74 19.39 -7.67
C VAL A 205 -6.11 20.82 -8.05
N VAL A 206 -6.87 20.99 -9.12
CA VAL A 206 -7.39 22.30 -9.55
C VAL A 206 -8.90 22.27 -9.60
N GLU A 207 -9.52 23.42 -9.39
CA GLU A 207 -10.94 23.65 -9.62
C GLU A 207 -11.13 24.85 -10.53
N ARG A 208 -12.02 24.72 -11.50
CA ARG A 208 -12.29 25.70 -12.54
C ARG A 208 -13.62 26.41 -12.32
N GLU A 209 -13.78 27.59 -12.91
CA GLU A 209 -15.07 28.31 -12.93
C GLU A 209 -16.16 27.48 -13.62
N ALA A 210 -15.79 26.76 -14.69
CA ALA A 210 -16.64 25.87 -15.46
C ALA A 210 -15.87 24.59 -15.86
N PRO A 211 -16.53 23.48 -16.22
CA PRO A 211 -15.88 22.23 -16.61
C PRO A 211 -14.95 22.28 -17.83
N ALA A 212 -14.89 23.40 -18.56
CA ALA A 212 -14.06 23.54 -19.75
C ALA A 212 -12.56 23.63 -19.40
N LEU A 213 -11.70 22.94 -20.15
CA LEU A 213 -10.24 22.88 -19.88
C LEU A 213 -9.53 24.24 -19.95
N ASP A 214 -10.08 25.19 -20.70
CA ASP A 214 -9.59 26.56 -20.83
C ASP A 214 -10.21 27.55 -19.82
N ALA A 215 -11.17 27.10 -19.00
CA ALA A 215 -11.77 27.93 -17.98
C ALA A 215 -10.73 28.33 -16.91
N PRO A 216 -10.78 29.58 -16.41
CA PRO A 216 -9.92 30.04 -15.33
C PRO A 216 -10.04 29.19 -14.07
N LEU A 217 -8.93 29.05 -13.34
CA LEU A 217 -8.89 28.34 -12.06
C LEU A 217 -9.44 29.21 -10.94
N ILE A 218 -10.37 28.68 -10.13
CA ILE A 218 -10.81 29.33 -8.89
C ILE A 218 -10.04 28.82 -7.67
N ARG A 219 -9.45 27.62 -7.77
CA ARG A 219 -8.62 27.02 -6.73
C ARG A 219 -7.54 26.14 -7.38
N ALA A 220 -6.36 26.14 -6.78
CA ALA A 220 -5.28 25.24 -7.11
C ALA A 220 -4.58 24.80 -5.82
N THR A 221 -4.29 23.52 -5.70
CA THR A 221 -3.48 22.95 -4.63
C THR A 221 -2.35 22.13 -5.25
N ILE A 222 -1.11 22.41 -4.84
CA ILE A 222 0.10 21.74 -5.33
C ILE A 222 0.86 21.23 -4.11
N ALA A 223 0.80 19.92 -3.88
CA ALA A 223 1.51 19.26 -2.79
C ALA A 223 2.80 18.58 -3.30
N LEU A 224 3.89 18.78 -2.58
CA LEU A 224 5.23 18.29 -2.91
C LEU A 224 5.73 17.34 -1.82
N GLY A 225 6.01 16.09 -2.18
CA GLY A 225 6.60 15.09 -1.29
C GLY A 225 8.07 14.82 -1.59
N ALA A 226 8.76 14.28 -0.59
CA ALA A 226 10.19 13.96 -0.57
C ALA A 226 11.14 15.16 -0.80
N VAL A 227 10.65 16.40 -0.65
CA VAL A 227 11.44 17.62 -0.88
C VAL A 227 11.46 18.60 0.30
N ALA A 228 11.00 18.15 1.47
CA ALA A 228 11.03 18.88 2.74
C ALA A 228 10.90 17.86 3.90
N PRO A 229 11.06 18.28 5.17
CA PRO A 229 10.89 17.38 6.33
C PRO A 229 9.50 16.73 6.44
N VAL A 230 8.48 17.38 5.88
CA VAL A 230 7.11 16.90 5.70
C VAL A 230 6.67 17.17 4.25
N VAL A 231 5.56 16.59 3.82
CA VAL A 231 4.93 16.99 2.55
C VAL A 231 4.39 18.41 2.69
N VAL A 232 4.66 19.28 1.71
CA VAL A 232 4.37 20.72 1.78
C VAL A 232 3.52 21.18 0.62
N ARG A 233 2.76 22.26 0.81
CA ARG A 233 2.03 22.96 -0.25
C ARG A 233 2.89 24.05 -0.87
N ALA A 234 2.82 24.20 -2.19
CA ALA A 234 3.47 25.26 -2.93
C ALA A 234 2.59 26.51 -3.03
N SER A 235 2.25 27.12 -1.88
CA SER A 235 1.22 28.17 -1.79
C SER A 235 1.47 29.40 -2.66
N THR A 236 2.73 29.75 -2.95
CA THR A 236 3.05 30.83 -3.90
C THR A 236 2.59 30.49 -5.32
N ALA A 237 2.82 29.26 -5.77
CA ALA A 237 2.39 28.80 -7.09
C ALA A 237 0.86 28.63 -7.15
N GLU A 238 0.26 28.10 -6.09
CA GLU A 238 -1.20 27.98 -5.94
C GLU A 238 -1.88 29.35 -6.09
N SER A 239 -1.40 30.36 -5.36
CA SER A 239 -1.95 31.72 -5.39
C SER A 239 -1.79 32.39 -6.75
N PHE A 240 -0.66 32.13 -7.42
CA PHE A 240 -0.42 32.65 -8.77
C PHE A 240 -1.40 32.09 -9.81
N LEU A 241 -1.81 30.83 -9.66
CA LEU A 241 -2.69 30.14 -10.62
C LEU A 241 -4.16 30.58 -10.53
N VAL A 242 -4.61 31.09 -9.39
CA VAL A 242 -6.00 31.55 -9.23
C VAL A 242 -6.32 32.71 -10.17
N GLY A 243 -7.45 32.62 -10.88
CA GLY A 243 -7.91 33.55 -11.89
C GLY A 243 -7.24 33.39 -13.27
N LYS A 244 -6.37 32.39 -13.45
CA LYS A 244 -5.68 32.15 -14.72
C LYS A 244 -6.15 30.87 -15.41
N THR A 245 -6.04 30.85 -16.73
CA THR A 245 -6.13 29.62 -17.53
C THR A 245 -4.76 28.94 -17.59
N LEU A 246 -4.73 27.61 -17.63
CA LEU A 246 -3.49 26.84 -17.80
C LEU A 246 -3.00 26.90 -19.25
N ASN A 247 -2.11 27.85 -19.53
CA ASN A 247 -1.31 27.92 -20.76
C ASN A 247 0.19 27.80 -20.46
N GLU A 248 1.04 27.62 -21.47
CA GLU A 248 2.47 27.38 -21.25
C GLU A 248 3.17 28.46 -20.42
N GLU A 249 2.86 29.74 -20.61
CA GLU A 249 3.44 30.83 -19.82
C GLU A 249 3.10 30.68 -18.33
N THR A 250 1.80 30.49 -18.02
CA THR A 250 1.33 30.31 -16.65
C THR A 250 1.84 29.02 -16.01
N ILE A 251 1.97 27.95 -16.80
CA ILE A 251 2.46 26.65 -16.31
C ILE A 251 3.93 26.74 -15.92
N VAL A 252 4.76 27.33 -16.78
CA VAL A 252 6.20 27.49 -16.52
C VAL A 252 6.41 28.36 -15.29
N GLU A 253 5.69 29.48 -15.17
CA GLU A 253 5.85 30.36 -14.01
C GLU A 253 5.37 29.71 -12.72
N ALA A 254 4.21 29.02 -12.73
CA ALA A 254 3.73 28.29 -11.56
C ALA A 254 4.72 27.20 -11.12
N ALA A 255 5.30 26.47 -12.07
CA ALA A 255 6.32 25.45 -11.79
C ALA A 255 7.59 26.04 -11.16
N ARG A 256 8.06 27.20 -11.67
CA ARG A 256 9.19 27.93 -11.11
C ARG A 256 8.90 28.41 -9.68
N LEU A 257 7.70 28.93 -9.44
CA LEU A 257 7.26 29.37 -8.11
C LEU A 257 7.15 28.20 -7.12
N ALA A 258 6.81 26.99 -7.59
CA ALA A 258 6.67 25.82 -6.74
C ALA A 258 7.98 25.39 -6.06
N ILE A 259 9.13 25.70 -6.67
CA ILE A 259 10.46 25.42 -6.10
C ILE A 259 10.64 26.09 -4.72
N GLN A 260 10.00 27.24 -4.49
CA GLN A 260 10.16 28.00 -3.24
C GLN A 260 9.69 27.24 -2.00
N ALA A 261 8.77 26.28 -2.16
CA ALA A 261 8.31 25.42 -1.07
C ALA A 261 9.27 24.26 -0.78
N ALA A 262 10.21 23.97 -1.68
CA ALA A 262 11.13 22.84 -1.54
C ALA A 262 12.37 23.22 -0.70
N SER A 263 12.63 22.43 0.34
CA SER A 263 13.85 22.48 1.15
C SER A 263 14.45 21.07 1.31
N PRO A 264 14.90 20.44 0.20
CA PRO A 264 15.40 19.07 0.23
C PRO A 264 16.80 18.98 0.83
N ILE A 265 17.17 17.76 1.25
CA ILE A 265 18.52 17.37 1.66
C ILE A 265 19.16 16.43 0.63
N ASP A 266 20.48 16.33 0.67
CA ASP A 266 21.21 15.26 -0.02
C ASP A 266 21.01 13.93 0.71
N ASP A 267 20.82 12.85 -0.04
CA ASP A 267 20.87 11.49 0.49
C ASP A 267 21.29 10.47 -0.60
N ILE A 268 21.27 9.18 -0.25
CA ILE A 268 21.61 8.08 -1.17
C ILE A 268 20.73 8.01 -2.42
N ARG A 269 19.54 8.64 -2.41
CA ARG A 269 18.60 8.60 -3.53
C ARG A 269 18.86 9.73 -4.53
N SER A 270 19.26 10.91 -4.05
CA SER A 270 19.48 12.09 -4.89
C SER A 270 20.09 13.25 -4.11
N THR A 271 20.76 14.16 -4.82
CA THR A 271 21.13 15.49 -4.31
C THR A 271 19.90 16.39 -4.14
N ALA A 272 20.01 17.38 -3.26
CA ALA A 272 19.05 18.44 -3.02
C ALA A 272 18.83 19.32 -4.26
N GLU A 273 19.91 19.62 -4.99
CA GLU A 273 19.85 20.39 -6.24
C GLU A 273 18.99 19.68 -7.29
N TYR A 274 19.22 18.39 -7.53
CA TYR A 274 18.42 17.61 -8.47
C TYR A 274 16.95 17.54 -8.04
N ARG A 275 16.66 17.36 -6.74
CA ARG A 275 15.29 17.38 -6.23
C ARG A 275 14.60 18.71 -6.51
N ARG A 276 15.28 19.86 -6.32
CA ARG A 276 14.71 21.19 -6.65
C ARG A 276 14.42 21.33 -8.15
N ALA A 277 15.35 20.92 -9.01
CA ALA A 277 15.12 20.94 -10.45
C ALA A 277 13.93 20.03 -10.86
N MET A 278 13.78 18.88 -10.21
CA MET A 278 12.68 17.96 -10.47
C MET A 278 11.33 18.46 -9.96
N VAL A 279 11.28 19.29 -8.90
CA VAL A 279 10.02 19.94 -8.49
C VAL A 279 9.47 20.79 -9.63
N GLU A 280 10.30 21.61 -10.27
CA GLU A 280 9.89 22.43 -11.41
C GLU A 280 9.40 21.55 -12.57
N VAL A 281 10.23 20.59 -12.99
CA VAL A 281 9.92 19.71 -14.14
C VAL A 281 8.62 18.94 -13.93
N LEU A 282 8.42 18.34 -12.75
CA LEU A 282 7.26 17.51 -12.47
C LEU A 282 6.00 18.34 -12.23
N THR A 283 6.11 19.52 -11.62
CA THR A 283 4.98 20.45 -11.48
C THR A 283 4.52 20.94 -12.85
N ALA A 284 5.45 21.34 -13.73
CA ALA A 284 5.11 21.72 -15.10
C ALA A 284 4.45 20.57 -15.86
N ARG A 285 4.97 19.34 -15.73
CA ARG A 285 4.38 18.14 -16.36
C ARG A 285 2.95 17.89 -15.85
N ALA A 286 2.72 17.97 -14.55
CA ALA A 286 1.40 17.78 -13.95
C ALA A 286 0.39 18.79 -14.49
N LEU A 287 0.76 20.08 -14.51
CA LEU A 287 -0.11 21.15 -15.00
C LEU A 287 -0.38 21.03 -16.51
N ARG A 288 0.61 20.64 -17.33
CA ARG A 288 0.40 20.36 -18.77
C ARG A 288 -0.59 19.22 -19.00
N GLN A 289 -0.47 18.13 -18.25
CA GLN A 289 -1.39 17.01 -18.37
C GLN A 289 -2.81 17.37 -17.92
N ILE A 290 -2.95 18.21 -16.89
CA ILE A 290 -4.26 18.79 -16.53
C ILE A 290 -4.79 19.66 -17.68
N ALA A 291 -3.98 20.55 -18.25
CA ALA A 291 -4.39 21.43 -19.35
C ALA A 291 -4.82 20.65 -20.60
N ALA A 292 -4.19 19.51 -20.87
CA ALA A 292 -4.50 18.64 -22.00
C ALA A 292 -5.65 17.64 -21.73
N GLY A 293 -6.18 17.56 -20.52
CA GLY A 293 -7.18 16.54 -20.15
C GLY A 293 -6.62 15.12 -20.07
N GLU A 294 -5.31 14.98 -19.86
CA GLU A 294 -4.56 13.72 -19.86
C GLU A 294 -4.22 13.22 -18.44
N THR A 295 -4.97 13.64 -17.42
CA THR A 295 -4.68 13.34 -16.00
C THR A 295 -4.62 11.85 -15.68
N ARG A 296 -5.28 11.01 -16.49
CA ARG A 296 -5.35 9.56 -16.35
C ARG A 296 -4.35 8.79 -17.21
N ALA A 297 -3.44 9.47 -17.91
CA ALA A 297 -2.49 8.84 -18.82
C ALA A 297 -1.64 7.77 -18.10
N GLY A 298 -1.52 6.59 -18.73
CA GLY A 298 -0.75 5.47 -18.19
C GLY A 298 -1.40 4.75 -16.99
N TRP A 299 -2.67 5.01 -16.67
CA TRP A 299 -3.44 4.16 -15.76
C TRP A 299 -3.82 2.84 -16.44
N PRO A 300 -3.60 1.67 -15.81
CA PRO A 300 -3.99 0.40 -16.39
C PRO A 300 -5.52 0.24 -16.40
N THR A 301 -6.06 -0.39 -17.45
CA THR A 301 -7.49 -0.70 -17.55
C THR A 301 -7.93 -1.67 -16.45
N GLN A 302 -7.08 -2.65 -16.15
CA GLN A 302 -7.26 -3.62 -15.07
C GLN A 302 -5.94 -3.73 -14.30
N PRO A 303 -5.74 -2.92 -13.25
CA PRO A 303 -4.55 -2.99 -12.41
C PRO A 303 -4.43 -4.37 -11.74
N VAL A 304 -3.20 -4.86 -11.57
CA VAL A 304 -2.95 -6.16 -10.93
C VAL A 304 -2.97 -6.02 -9.40
N MET A 305 -3.76 -6.85 -8.72
CA MET A 305 -3.93 -6.78 -7.25
C MET A 305 -3.28 -7.97 -6.53
N LEU A 306 -3.17 -9.12 -7.18
CA LEU A 306 -2.81 -10.42 -6.60
C LEU A 306 -3.77 -10.88 -5.48
N TRP A 307 -5.06 -10.62 -5.66
CA TRP A 307 -6.20 -11.09 -4.87
C TRP A 307 -6.76 -12.45 -5.32
N GLY A 308 -6.30 -12.95 -6.47
CA GLY A 308 -6.88 -14.15 -7.07
C GLY A 308 -8.38 -14.00 -7.29
N ASP A 309 -9.16 -15.00 -6.87
CA ASP A 309 -10.62 -14.99 -6.99
C ASP A 309 -11.33 -14.18 -5.87
N THR A 310 -10.58 -13.50 -4.99
CA THR A 310 -11.14 -12.71 -3.89
C THR A 310 -11.46 -11.27 -4.28
N ASN A 311 -12.17 -10.54 -3.42
CA ASN A 311 -12.52 -9.14 -3.61
C ASN A 311 -11.61 -8.17 -2.82
N GLY A 312 -10.45 -8.64 -2.36
CA GLY A 312 -9.52 -7.80 -1.59
C GLY A 312 -9.98 -7.47 -0.17
N VAL A 313 -11.00 -8.16 0.34
CA VAL A 313 -11.47 -8.01 1.72
C VAL A 313 -10.95 -9.17 2.55
N TRP A 314 -10.20 -8.83 3.60
CA TRP A 314 -9.76 -9.81 4.59
C TRP A 314 -10.96 -10.41 5.31
N PRO A 315 -11.10 -11.75 5.37
CA PRO A 315 -12.19 -12.36 6.12
C PRO A 315 -12.00 -12.07 7.61
N VAL A 316 -12.94 -11.33 8.19
CA VAL A 316 -13.02 -11.08 9.64
C VAL A 316 -13.66 -12.29 10.34
N ALA A 317 -14.66 -12.87 9.68
CA ALA A 317 -15.17 -14.21 9.87
C ALA A 317 -15.28 -14.86 8.48
N ARG A 318 -15.19 -16.19 8.38
CA ARG A 318 -15.31 -16.86 7.07
C ARG A 318 -16.74 -16.72 6.51
N PRO A 319 -16.93 -16.67 5.17
CA PRO A 319 -18.24 -16.45 4.52
C PRO A 319 -19.36 -17.41 4.97
N ASN A 320 -18.98 -18.59 5.44
CA ASN A 320 -19.84 -19.69 5.85
C ASN A 320 -20.00 -19.81 7.38
N GLY A 321 -19.50 -18.86 8.18
CA GLY A 321 -19.63 -18.82 9.64
C GLY A 321 -18.93 -19.96 10.40
N LYS A 322 -18.46 -20.99 9.69
CA LYS A 322 -17.71 -22.12 10.22
C LYS A 322 -16.24 -21.72 10.40
N ARG A 323 -15.68 -21.98 11.59
CA ARG A 323 -14.23 -22.16 11.73
C ARG A 323 -13.81 -23.25 10.75
N LEU A 324 -12.70 -23.05 10.03
CA LEU A 324 -12.04 -24.20 9.39
C LEU A 324 -11.78 -25.24 10.48
N GLU A 325 -12.19 -26.47 10.26
CA GLU A 325 -11.88 -27.55 11.19
C GLU A 325 -10.36 -27.61 11.38
N GLY A 326 -9.91 -27.37 12.62
CA GLY A 326 -8.50 -27.29 12.98
C GLY A 326 -7.82 -25.92 12.82
N ALA A 327 -8.50 -24.86 12.39
CA ALA A 327 -8.00 -23.48 12.46
C ALA A 327 -8.54 -22.79 13.72
N ASP A 328 -7.67 -22.57 14.71
CA ASP A 328 -8.04 -21.94 15.97
C ASP A 328 -6.97 -20.93 16.40
N ALA A 329 -7.37 -19.66 16.47
CA ALA A 329 -6.52 -18.57 16.94
C ALA A 329 -6.09 -18.73 18.40
N ASN A 330 -6.94 -19.30 19.26
CA ASN A 330 -6.64 -19.60 20.65
C ASN A 330 -5.63 -20.75 20.78
N GLU A 331 -5.58 -21.66 19.79
CA GLU A 331 -4.62 -22.76 19.73
C GLU A 331 -3.39 -22.46 18.87
N ARG A 332 -3.23 -21.23 18.37
CA ARG A 332 -2.12 -20.81 17.51
C ARG A 332 -2.01 -21.63 16.21
N ARG A 333 -3.16 -22.01 15.63
CA ARG A 333 -3.23 -22.87 14.45
C ARG A 333 -3.70 -22.10 13.22
N ALA A 334 -3.17 -22.46 12.06
CA ALA A 334 -3.63 -22.00 10.74
C ALA A 334 -3.81 -23.20 9.80
N ILE A 335 -4.40 -22.96 8.64
CA ILE A 335 -4.55 -23.98 7.60
C ILE A 335 -3.48 -23.69 6.56
N VAL A 336 -2.43 -24.50 6.52
CA VAL A 336 -1.31 -24.34 5.59
C VAL A 336 -1.37 -25.46 4.57
N ASN A 337 -1.53 -25.11 3.28
CA ASN A 337 -1.65 -26.06 2.17
C ASN A 337 -2.73 -27.13 2.43
N GLY A 338 -3.88 -26.70 2.95
CA GLY A 338 -5.03 -27.56 3.27
C GLY A 338 -4.91 -28.37 4.57
N ARG A 339 -3.86 -28.19 5.37
CA ARG A 339 -3.65 -28.94 6.63
C ARG A 339 -3.64 -28.01 7.85
N SER A 340 -4.25 -28.44 8.95
CA SER A 340 -4.14 -27.74 10.24
C SER A 340 -2.72 -27.85 10.78
N VAL A 341 -2.07 -26.70 11.00
CA VAL A 341 -0.69 -26.61 11.48
C VAL A 341 -0.59 -25.60 12.61
N THR A 342 0.14 -25.95 13.68
CA THR A 342 0.53 -25.00 14.72
C THR A 342 1.63 -24.07 14.23
N LEU A 343 1.39 -22.77 14.33
CA LEU A 343 2.31 -21.71 13.93
C LEU A 343 2.84 -20.99 15.19
N PRO A 344 4.14 -21.13 15.53
CA PRO A 344 4.76 -20.41 16.64
C PRO A 344 4.55 -18.89 16.54
N GLY A 345 4.22 -18.24 17.65
CA GLY A 345 4.00 -16.78 17.74
C GLY A 345 5.23 -15.99 18.15
N GLY A 346 5.08 -14.68 18.30
CA GLY A 346 6.13 -13.75 18.74
C GLY A 346 7.20 -13.45 17.68
N MET A 347 6.92 -13.78 16.43
CA MET A 347 7.81 -13.70 15.26
C MET A 347 7.02 -13.35 14.00
N THR A 348 7.71 -13.21 12.86
CA THR A 348 7.05 -13.01 11.57
C THR A 348 6.37 -14.30 11.10
N LEU A 349 5.40 -14.19 10.19
CA LEU A 349 4.77 -15.34 9.55
C LEU A 349 5.80 -16.14 8.73
N LEU A 350 6.80 -15.46 8.14
CA LEU A 350 7.93 -16.11 7.48
C LEU A 350 8.65 -17.07 8.44
N ASP A 351 9.06 -16.59 9.61
CA ASP A 351 9.80 -17.40 10.59
C ASP A 351 8.93 -18.53 11.13
N SER A 352 7.66 -18.23 11.38
CA SER A 352 6.68 -19.19 11.90
C SER A 352 6.43 -20.35 10.93
N LEU A 353 6.24 -20.06 9.64
CA LEU A 353 6.08 -21.08 8.59
C LEU A 353 7.34 -21.94 8.44
N ARG A 354 8.53 -21.32 8.50
CA ARG A 354 9.80 -22.03 8.42
C ARG A 354 10.04 -22.93 9.63
N ALA A 355 9.72 -22.45 10.83
CA ALA A 355 9.76 -23.23 12.07
C ALA A 355 8.78 -24.42 12.03
N ALA A 356 7.66 -24.27 11.33
CA ALA A 356 6.69 -25.35 11.09
C ALA A 356 7.06 -26.28 9.91
N GLY A 357 8.21 -26.08 9.25
CA GLY A 357 8.74 -26.96 8.21
C GLY A 357 8.48 -26.53 6.76
N PHE A 358 7.80 -25.40 6.52
CA PHE A 358 7.53 -24.86 5.18
C PHE A 358 8.70 -24.01 4.67
N VAL A 359 9.83 -24.67 4.42
CA VAL A 359 11.12 -24.03 4.08
C VAL A 359 11.20 -23.49 2.64
N GLY A 360 10.19 -23.73 1.81
CA GLY A 360 10.02 -23.12 0.49
C GLY A 360 9.75 -21.61 0.59
N VAL A 361 9.20 -21.14 1.70
CA VAL A 361 9.12 -19.71 2.02
C VAL A 361 10.52 -19.22 2.40
N LYS A 362 11.13 -18.38 1.54
CA LYS A 362 12.53 -17.97 1.68
C LYS A 362 12.68 -16.61 2.34
N GLU A 363 13.67 -16.51 3.21
CA GLU A 363 14.11 -15.25 3.80
C GLU A 363 15.11 -14.55 2.86
N GLY A 364 14.62 -13.60 2.06
CA GLY A 364 15.48 -12.80 1.19
C GLY A 364 15.99 -11.54 1.88
N CYS A 365 15.30 -10.42 1.69
CA CYS A 365 15.67 -9.14 2.29
C CYS A 365 15.12 -8.92 3.71
N ALA A 366 14.13 -9.72 4.15
CA ALA A 366 13.35 -9.53 5.39
C ALA A 366 12.63 -8.16 5.56
N GLU A 367 12.70 -7.29 4.55
CA GLU A 367 12.21 -5.90 4.62
C GLU A 367 10.98 -5.60 3.73
N GLY A 368 10.31 -6.62 3.21
CA GLY A 368 9.14 -6.40 2.33
C GLY A 368 9.48 -5.89 0.92
N GLU A 369 10.71 -6.04 0.46
CA GLU A 369 11.13 -5.59 -0.87
C GLU A 369 11.19 -6.71 -1.91
N CYS A 370 11.90 -7.80 -1.61
CA CYS A 370 12.29 -8.80 -2.62
C CYS A 370 11.22 -9.86 -2.95
N GLY A 371 10.18 -10.01 -2.12
CA GLY A 371 9.10 -10.98 -2.33
C GLY A 371 9.50 -12.47 -2.30
N ALA A 372 10.71 -12.84 -1.89
CA ALA A 372 11.11 -14.26 -1.82
C ALA A 372 10.26 -15.07 -0.81
N CYS A 373 9.66 -14.37 0.16
CA CYS A 373 8.77 -14.92 1.18
C CYS A 373 7.27 -14.82 0.81
N THR A 374 6.92 -14.55 -0.46
CA THR A 374 5.52 -14.40 -0.85
C THR A 374 4.73 -15.69 -0.59
N VAL A 375 3.60 -15.54 0.09
CA VAL A 375 2.59 -16.58 0.33
C VAL A 375 1.21 -16.01 -0.01
N SER A 376 0.24 -16.87 -0.28
CA SER A 376 -1.17 -16.48 -0.26
C SER A 376 -1.68 -16.56 1.16
N LEU A 377 -2.21 -15.47 1.71
CA LEU A 377 -2.87 -15.42 3.02
C LEU A 377 -4.32 -15.00 2.80
N ASP A 378 -5.26 -15.85 3.17
CA ASP A 378 -6.71 -15.67 2.95
C ASP A 378 -7.05 -15.30 1.49
N GLY A 379 -6.36 -15.95 0.53
CA GLY A 379 -6.55 -15.77 -0.91
C GLY A 379 -5.72 -14.66 -1.55
N MET A 380 -5.13 -13.75 -0.78
CA MET A 380 -4.34 -12.63 -1.30
C MET A 380 -2.84 -12.88 -1.16
N ALA A 381 -2.05 -12.53 -2.18
CA ALA A 381 -0.60 -12.58 -2.09
C ALA A 381 -0.10 -11.50 -1.11
N VAL A 382 0.72 -11.90 -0.14
CA VAL A 382 1.37 -11.02 0.84
C VAL A 382 2.82 -11.43 1.03
N MET A 383 3.64 -10.52 1.56
CA MET A 383 5.01 -10.85 1.98
C MET A 383 5.02 -11.34 3.42
N ALA A 384 5.33 -12.62 3.65
CA ALA A 384 5.23 -13.23 4.98
C ALA A 384 6.16 -12.58 6.04
N CYS A 385 7.29 -11.99 5.62
CA CYS A 385 8.16 -11.24 6.53
C CYS A 385 7.49 -9.99 7.12
N MET A 386 6.43 -9.46 6.49
CA MET A 386 5.72 -8.25 6.93
C MET A 386 4.39 -8.56 7.63
N VAL A 387 4.18 -9.79 8.07
CA VAL A 387 2.96 -10.24 8.74
C VAL A 387 3.35 -10.86 10.10
N PRO A 388 2.79 -10.41 11.23
CA PRO A 388 2.94 -11.13 12.50
C PRO A 388 2.34 -12.54 12.41
N ALA A 389 2.99 -13.55 12.98
CA ALA A 389 2.47 -14.92 12.96
C ALA A 389 1.05 -15.04 13.57
N GLU A 390 0.79 -14.26 14.62
CA GLU A 390 -0.47 -14.13 15.34
C GLU A 390 -1.62 -13.72 14.43
N ARG A 391 -1.35 -12.83 13.47
CA ARG A 391 -2.36 -12.43 12.49
C ARG A 391 -2.82 -13.62 11.64
N ALA A 392 -1.92 -14.55 11.36
CA ALA A 392 -2.19 -15.68 10.49
C ALA A 392 -2.90 -16.85 11.21
N TRP A 393 -3.00 -16.83 12.54
CA TRP A 393 -3.74 -17.87 13.25
C TRP A 393 -5.23 -17.84 12.87
N GLY A 394 -5.82 -18.98 12.53
CA GLY A 394 -7.19 -19.09 12.01
C GLY A 394 -7.34 -18.76 10.50
N SER A 395 -6.29 -18.26 9.86
CA SER A 395 -6.27 -17.95 8.43
C SER A 395 -5.91 -19.18 7.59
N GLU A 396 -6.14 -19.06 6.29
CA GLU A 396 -5.68 -20.00 5.28
C GLU A 396 -4.44 -19.48 4.58
N ILE A 397 -3.45 -20.35 4.43
CA ILE A 397 -2.15 -20.03 3.86
C ILE A 397 -1.84 -21.05 2.76
N VAL A 398 -1.48 -20.55 1.59
CA VAL A 398 -0.90 -21.38 0.52
C VAL A 398 0.53 -20.91 0.28
N THR A 399 1.48 -21.82 0.51
CA THR A 399 2.89 -21.63 0.20
C THR A 399 3.21 -22.23 -1.17
N VAL A 400 4.46 -22.09 -1.66
CA VAL A 400 4.87 -22.70 -2.94
C VAL A 400 4.64 -24.21 -2.96
N GLU A 401 4.82 -24.89 -1.82
CA GLU A 401 4.61 -26.32 -1.66
C GLU A 401 3.13 -26.72 -1.78
N GLY A 402 2.20 -25.76 -1.64
CA GLY A 402 0.76 -25.98 -1.79
C GLY A 402 0.23 -25.81 -3.20
N LEU A 403 1.02 -25.27 -4.13
CA LEU A 403 0.55 -25.03 -5.51
C LEU A 403 0.34 -26.32 -6.31
N GLY A 404 1.10 -27.38 -6.01
CA GLY A 404 1.06 -28.64 -6.74
C GLY A 404 1.96 -29.69 -6.11
N THR A 405 1.95 -30.90 -6.66
CA THR A 405 2.83 -32.01 -6.24
C THR A 405 3.85 -32.33 -7.33
N ARG A 406 4.80 -33.24 -7.04
CA ARG A 406 5.76 -33.69 -8.05
C ARG A 406 5.08 -34.42 -9.22
N GLU A 407 3.97 -35.10 -8.93
CA GLU A 407 3.17 -35.85 -9.91
C GLU A 407 2.19 -34.94 -10.65
N ARG A 408 1.70 -33.87 -9.99
CA ARG A 408 0.76 -32.92 -10.57
C ARG A 408 1.21 -31.49 -10.25
N LEU A 409 2.07 -30.97 -11.12
CA LEU A 409 2.55 -29.58 -11.03
C LEU A 409 1.44 -28.59 -11.36
N HIS A 410 1.46 -27.44 -10.68
CA HIS A 410 0.68 -26.28 -11.08
C HIS A 410 1.12 -25.80 -12.49
N PRO A 411 0.23 -25.27 -13.35
CA PRO A 411 0.61 -24.71 -14.66
C PRO A 411 1.80 -23.74 -14.60
N VAL A 412 1.84 -22.89 -13.57
CA VAL A 412 2.97 -21.97 -13.32
C VAL A 412 4.27 -22.72 -13.00
N GLN A 413 4.23 -23.75 -12.15
CA GLN A 413 5.43 -24.54 -11.83
C GLN A 413 5.97 -25.24 -13.09
N ARG A 414 5.08 -25.83 -13.89
CA ARG A 414 5.41 -26.47 -15.16
C ARG A 414 6.03 -25.47 -16.14
N ALA A 415 5.40 -24.32 -16.34
CA ALA A 415 5.87 -23.31 -17.28
C ALA A 415 7.27 -22.76 -16.89
N PHE A 416 7.53 -22.56 -15.59
CA PHE A 416 8.86 -22.12 -15.12
C PHE A 416 9.95 -23.14 -15.41
N ILE A 417 9.65 -24.44 -15.34
CA ILE A 417 10.59 -25.51 -15.69
C ILE A 417 10.82 -25.52 -17.20
N GLU A 418 9.74 -25.55 -18.00
CA GLU A 418 9.81 -25.62 -19.48
C GLU A 418 10.54 -24.43 -20.10
N ASN A 419 10.39 -23.22 -19.54
CA ASN A 419 11.00 -22.00 -20.07
C ASN A 419 12.35 -21.65 -19.43
N GLY A 420 12.84 -22.44 -18.46
CA GLY A 420 14.08 -22.13 -17.73
C GLY A 420 13.97 -20.91 -16.81
N GLY A 421 12.78 -20.59 -16.30
CA GLY A 421 12.51 -19.47 -15.39
C GLY A 421 13.05 -19.65 -13.96
N VAL A 422 13.55 -20.84 -13.60
CA VAL A 422 14.04 -21.14 -12.23
C VAL A 422 15.39 -20.47 -11.92
N GLN A 423 16.32 -20.44 -12.88
CA GLN A 423 17.67 -19.88 -12.69
C GLN A 423 18.40 -20.49 -11.46
N CYS A 424 18.84 -19.68 -10.48
CA CYS A 424 19.40 -20.20 -9.23
C CYS A 424 18.36 -20.76 -8.25
N GLY A 425 17.07 -20.51 -8.49
CA GLY A 425 15.96 -21.07 -7.73
C GLY A 425 15.60 -20.36 -6.42
N TYR A 426 16.43 -19.43 -5.92
CA TYR A 426 16.24 -18.88 -4.57
C TYR A 426 14.95 -18.04 -4.44
N CYS A 427 14.72 -17.12 -5.36
CA CYS A 427 13.54 -16.25 -5.37
C CYS A 427 12.32 -16.90 -6.01
N THR A 428 12.50 -18.00 -6.76
CA THR A 428 11.47 -18.68 -7.55
C THR A 428 10.21 -19.01 -6.75
N PRO A 429 10.26 -19.48 -5.49
CA PRO A 429 9.06 -19.69 -4.69
C PRO A 429 8.10 -18.50 -4.65
N GLY A 430 8.63 -17.29 -4.41
CA GLY A 430 7.83 -16.08 -4.37
C GLY A 430 7.24 -15.72 -5.73
N PHE A 431 8.02 -15.88 -6.81
CA PHE A 431 7.53 -15.68 -8.19
C PHE A 431 6.37 -16.62 -8.52
N LEU A 432 6.48 -17.90 -8.14
CA LEU A 432 5.46 -18.91 -8.43
C LEU A 432 4.14 -18.60 -7.71
N VAL A 433 4.18 -18.17 -6.45
CA VAL A 433 2.97 -17.81 -5.70
C VAL A 433 2.33 -16.53 -6.27
N SER A 434 3.12 -15.48 -6.57
CA SER A 434 2.59 -14.27 -7.21
C SER A 434 1.97 -14.57 -8.57
N ALA A 435 2.63 -15.38 -9.40
CA ALA A 435 2.13 -15.76 -10.72
C ALA A 435 0.87 -16.63 -10.62
N ALA A 436 0.80 -17.58 -9.68
CA ALA A 436 -0.42 -18.35 -9.45
C ALA A 436 -1.60 -17.43 -9.11
N LYS A 437 -1.40 -16.41 -8.26
CA LYS A 437 -2.43 -15.42 -7.96
C LYS A 437 -2.78 -14.52 -9.13
N LEU A 438 -1.82 -14.17 -9.99
CA LEU A 438 -2.14 -13.48 -11.24
C LEU A 438 -3.02 -14.34 -12.15
N LEU A 439 -2.75 -15.64 -12.26
CA LEU A 439 -3.54 -16.54 -13.13
C LEU A 439 -4.97 -16.74 -12.63
N GLU A 440 -5.19 -16.73 -11.31
CA GLU A 440 -6.54 -16.68 -10.72
C GLU A 440 -7.26 -15.37 -11.11
N GLU A 441 -6.60 -14.21 -10.98
CA GLU A 441 -7.20 -12.91 -11.36
C GLU A 441 -7.42 -12.75 -12.87
N ARG A 442 -6.47 -13.26 -13.65
CA ARG A 442 -6.35 -13.06 -15.10
C ARG A 442 -5.81 -14.34 -15.71
N PRO A 443 -6.69 -15.28 -16.13
CA PRO A 443 -6.29 -16.58 -16.69
C PRO A 443 -5.38 -16.49 -17.92
N HIS A 444 -5.46 -15.38 -18.68
CA HIS A 444 -4.61 -15.09 -19.83
C HIS A 444 -3.84 -13.78 -19.61
N PRO A 445 -2.78 -13.78 -18.78
CA PRO A 445 -2.01 -12.59 -18.55
C PRO A 445 -1.12 -12.29 -19.76
N ASP A 446 -1.05 -11.02 -20.16
CA ASP A 446 -0.03 -10.55 -21.10
C ASP A 446 1.29 -10.25 -20.37
N MET A 447 2.32 -9.91 -21.15
CA MET A 447 3.64 -9.54 -20.60
C MET A 447 3.61 -8.34 -19.66
N ALA A 448 2.69 -7.39 -19.86
CA ALA A 448 2.58 -6.21 -19.02
C ALA A 448 2.02 -6.56 -17.64
N ALA A 449 0.96 -7.36 -17.58
CA ALA A 449 0.40 -7.87 -16.33
C ALA A 449 1.36 -8.82 -15.62
N ALA A 450 2.07 -9.69 -16.35
CA ALA A 450 3.12 -10.52 -15.78
C ALA A 450 4.22 -9.65 -15.14
N ALA A 451 4.64 -8.56 -15.80
CA ALA A 451 5.64 -7.65 -15.26
C ALA A 451 5.11 -6.91 -14.02
N GLU A 452 3.87 -6.42 -14.04
CA GLU A 452 3.23 -5.73 -12.92
C GLU A 452 3.09 -6.64 -11.69
N ALA A 453 2.58 -7.86 -11.88
CA ALA A 453 2.44 -8.87 -10.83
C ALA A 453 3.75 -9.18 -10.11
N LEU A 454 4.86 -9.19 -10.86
CA LEU A 454 6.17 -9.58 -10.36
C LEU A 454 7.04 -8.40 -9.93
N THR A 455 6.50 -7.18 -9.91
CA THR A 455 7.22 -5.99 -9.41
C THR A 455 7.71 -6.11 -7.98
N GLY A 456 7.04 -6.94 -7.17
CA GLY A 456 7.42 -7.25 -5.79
C GLY A 456 8.36 -8.43 -5.63
N ASN A 457 8.80 -9.07 -6.72
CA ASN A 457 9.68 -10.24 -6.69
C ASN A 457 11.01 -9.91 -7.36
N PHE A 458 12.09 -9.89 -6.57
CA PHE A 458 13.43 -9.57 -7.08
C PHE A 458 14.28 -10.82 -7.28
N CYS A 459 14.86 -10.93 -8.47
CA CYS A 459 15.81 -11.95 -8.85
C CYS A 459 17.22 -11.38 -8.95
N ARG A 460 18.15 -11.88 -8.12
CA ARG A 460 19.57 -11.51 -8.18
C ARG A 460 20.25 -11.98 -9.48
N CYS A 461 19.73 -13.02 -10.13
CA CYS A 461 20.23 -13.51 -11.42
C CYS A 461 19.76 -12.67 -12.62
N THR A 462 18.84 -11.71 -12.43
CA THR A 462 18.41 -10.70 -13.42
C THR A 462 17.76 -11.20 -14.72
N GLY A 463 17.63 -12.51 -14.97
CA GLY A 463 17.01 -12.99 -16.22
C GLY A 463 15.47 -13.05 -16.15
N TYR A 464 14.84 -11.88 -15.99
CA TYR A 464 13.39 -11.74 -15.87
C TYR A 464 12.63 -12.16 -17.14
N HIS A 465 13.23 -12.08 -18.32
CA HIS A 465 12.50 -12.37 -19.56
C HIS A 465 11.91 -13.79 -19.58
N LYS A 466 12.71 -14.81 -19.20
CA LYS A 466 12.24 -16.20 -19.09
C LYS A 466 11.22 -16.42 -17.98
N ILE A 467 11.31 -15.65 -16.90
CA ILE A 467 10.31 -15.65 -15.83
C ILE A 467 8.98 -15.12 -16.36
N LEU A 468 8.99 -13.98 -17.06
CA LEU A 468 7.79 -13.36 -17.62
C LEU A 468 7.15 -14.23 -18.72
N GLU A 469 7.95 -14.76 -19.64
CA GLU A 469 7.49 -15.73 -20.65
C GLU A 469 6.83 -16.95 -20.00
N ALA A 470 7.41 -17.47 -18.91
CA ALA A 470 6.82 -18.59 -18.17
C ALA A 470 5.45 -18.24 -17.56
N VAL A 471 5.24 -17.02 -17.07
CA VAL A 471 3.93 -16.60 -16.54
C VAL A 471 2.88 -16.55 -17.64
N VAL A 472 3.21 -15.96 -18.80
CA VAL A 472 2.30 -15.92 -19.96
C VAL A 472 1.97 -17.34 -20.44
N ARG A 473 3.00 -18.20 -20.59
CA ARG A 473 2.83 -19.60 -20.98
C ARG A 473 1.98 -20.40 -19.98
N ALA A 474 2.06 -20.09 -18.68
CA ALA A 474 1.27 -20.77 -17.67
C ALA A 474 -0.25 -20.59 -17.89
N GLY A 475 -0.68 -19.42 -18.37
CA GLY A 475 -2.08 -19.15 -18.71
C GLY A 475 -2.58 -20.05 -19.85
N GLU A 476 -1.75 -20.30 -20.86
CA GLU A 476 -2.06 -21.21 -21.96
C GLU A 476 -2.19 -22.67 -21.48
N LEU A 477 -1.34 -23.10 -20.53
CA LEU A 477 -1.37 -24.45 -19.97
C LEU A 477 -2.59 -24.72 -19.08
N GLN A 478 -3.14 -23.69 -18.43
CA GLN A 478 -4.31 -23.81 -17.55
C GLN A 478 -5.58 -24.22 -18.33
N GLU A 479 -5.75 -23.72 -19.56
CA GLU A 479 -6.87 -24.11 -20.43
C GLU A 479 -6.87 -25.61 -20.76
N HIS A 480 -5.69 -26.16 -21.03
CA HIS A 480 -5.53 -27.55 -21.47
C HIS A 480 -5.79 -28.57 -20.35
N THR A 481 -5.97 -28.11 -19.11
CA THR A 481 -6.22 -28.98 -17.93
C THR A 481 -7.70 -28.98 -17.53
N SER A 482 -8.56 -28.20 -18.21
CA SER A 482 -9.98 -28.00 -17.86
C SER A 482 -10.97 -28.85 -18.68
N PHE A 483 -10.53 -29.99 -19.23
CA PHE A 483 -11.36 -30.91 -20.04
C PHE A 483 -11.67 -32.23 -19.32
#